data_AF-I1N5P5-F1
#
_entry.id   AF-I1N5P5-F1
#
_cell.length_a   1.000
_cell.length_b   1.000
_cell.length_c   1.000
_cell.angle_alpha   90.00
_cell.angle_beta   90.00
_cell.angle_gamma   90.00
#
_symmetry.space_group_name_H-M   'P 1'
#
loop_
_entity.id
_entity.type
_entity.pdbx_description
1 polymer ?
#
loop_
_entity_poly.entity_id
_entity_poly.type
_entity_poly.pdbx_seq_one_letter_code
_entity_poly.pdbx_strand_id
1 'polypeptide(L)'
;MAEIEVRAAENVMEACARTPSITRCVFTSSLSACVWQDNSQSDFTPVINHASWSTESFCIEKKLWYALGKMRAEKAAWRISNERGLKLTTICPALITGPEFCHRNPTATIAYLKGAQEMYSQGFLASVDVTKLAEAHASVFKAMNNEASGRYICFDHVIDTHSEAEKLAKDIGMPKEKICGDASNNSSIHRFELSNEKLCRIMSRPLRCYSEY
;
A
#
# COMPACT_ATOMS: atom_id res chain seq x y z
N MET A 1 -7.93 3.90 16.72
CA MET A 1 -7.11 3.04 15.83
C MET A 1 -5.95 3.81 15.19
N ALA A 2 -6.21 4.89 14.46
CA ALA A 2 -5.15 5.63 13.75
C ALA A 2 -3.98 6.09 14.67
N GLU A 3 -4.26 6.60 15.86
CA GLU A 3 -3.23 6.99 16.83
C GLU A 3 -2.38 5.84 17.35
N ILE A 4 -2.93 4.62 17.39
CA ILE A 4 -2.19 3.43 17.83
C ILE A 4 -1.15 3.08 16.75
N GLU A 5 -1.54 3.09 15.48
CA GLU A 5 -0.62 2.86 14.35
C GLU A 5 0.49 3.92 14.29
N VAL A 6 0.14 5.20 14.53
CA VAL A 6 1.13 6.29 14.58
C VAL A 6 2.15 6.05 15.69
N ARG A 7 1.69 5.82 16.93
CA ARG A 7 2.60 5.56 18.06
C ARG A 7 3.46 4.32 17.83
N ALA A 8 2.90 3.28 17.21
CA ALA A 8 3.66 2.08 16.87
C ALA A 8 4.79 2.40 15.87
N ALA A 9 4.49 3.17 14.80
CA ALA A 9 5.51 3.61 13.85
C ALA A 9 6.56 4.49 14.52
N GLU A 10 6.14 5.46 15.35
CA GLU A 10 7.07 6.35 16.06
C GLU A 10 8.03 5.58 16.97
N ASN A 11 7.50 4.65 17.77
CA ASN A 11 8.30 3.83 18.67
C ASN A 11 9.34 2.98 17.92
N VAL A 12 8.94 2.33 16.82
CA VAL A 12 9.85 1.50 16.02
C VAL A 12 10.92 2.37 15.36
N MET A 13 10.54 3.50 14.77
CA MET A 13 11.47 4.38 14.07
C MET A 13 12.47 5.05 15.02
N GLU A 14 12.02 5.43 16.22
CA GLU A 14 12.89 5.97 17.26
C GLU A 14 13.83 4.89 17.81
N ALA A 15 13.38 3.64 17.97
CA ALA A 15 14.23 2.53 18.36
C ALA A 15 15.31 2.24 17.30
N CYS A 16 14.93 2.26 16.01
CA CYS A 16 15.89 2.14 14.90
C CYS A 16 16.91 3.28 14.92
N ALA A 17 16.47 4.54 15.07
CA ALA A 17 17.34 5.71 15.11
C ALA A 17 18.33 5.70 16.28
N ARG A 18 17.96 5.11 17.43
CA ARG A 18 18.83 5.00 18.60
C ARG A 18 19.84 3.86 18.52
N THR A 19 19.72 2.99 17.52
CA THR A 19 20.57 1.80 17.37
C THR A 19 21.65 2.07 16.32
N PRO A 20 22.95 2.25 16.69
CA PRO A 20 23.98 2.72 15.75
C PRO A 20 24.22 1.80 14.54
N SER A 21 23.94 0.49 14.67
CA SER A 21 24.07 -0.47 13.58
C SER A 21 22.92 -0.40 12.56
N ILE A 22 21.79 0.22 12.90
CA ILE A 22 20.63 0.36 12.01
C ILE A 22 20.77 1.68 11.24
N THR A 23 21.18 1.56 9.98
CA THR A 23 21.35 2.72 9.08
C THR A 23 20.23 2.87 8.05
N ARG A 24 19.43 1.81 7.86
CA ARG A 24 18.41 1.71 6.82
C ARG A 24 17.16 1.02 7.34
N CYS A 25 15.99 1.53 6.94
CA CYS A 25 14.70 0.93 7.25
C CYS A 25 13.81 0.86 6.01
N VAL A 26 13.13 -0.27 5.84
CA VAL A 26 12.00 -0.40 4.92
C VAL A 26 10.73 -0.48 5.74
N PHE A 27 9.82 0.46 5.54
CA PHE A 27 8.57 0.55 6.29
C PHE A 27 7.39 0.12 5.41
N THR A 28 6.57 -0.78 5.93
CA THR A 28 5.36 -1.25 5.24
C THR A 28 4.19 -0.32 5.55
N SER A 29 3.78 0.45 4.56
CA SER A 29 2.57 1.27 4.57
C SER A 29 1.40 0.47 3.97
N SER A 30 0.61 1.06 3.09
CA SER A 30 -0.51 0.42 2.40
C SER A 30 -0.87 1.23 1.15
N LEU A 31 -1.36 0.58 0.10
CA LEU A 31 -1.97 1.26 -1.05
C LEU A 31 -3.13 2.15 -0.62
N SER A 32 -3.82 1.79 0.46
CA SER A 32 -4.85 2.63 1.09
C SER A 32 -4.32 3.95 1.65
N ALA A 33 -3.00 4.17 1.73
CA ALA A 33 -2.42 5.47 2.06
C ALA A 33 -2.17 6.35 0.81
N CYS A 34 -2.48 5.84 -0.39
CA CYS A 34 -2.21 6.50 -1.68
C CYS A 34 -3.47 6.81 -2.50
N VAL A 35 -4.52 5.98 -2.41
CA VAL A 35 -5.64 5.99 -3.37
C VAL A 35 -6.80 6.93 -3.02
N TRP A 36 -6.98 7.29 -1.74
CA TRP A 36 -8.16 8.04 -1.31
C TRP A 36 -8.00 9.55 -1.48
N GLN A 37 -8.25 10.06 -2.67
CA GLN A 37 -8.15 11.48 -2.98
C GLN A 37 -9.52 12.10 -3.19
N ASP A 38 -9.62 13.39 -2.88
CA ASP A 38 -10.82 14.17 -3.14
C ASP A 38 -10.80 14.63 -4.60
N ASN A 39 -11.65 14.03 -5.43
CA ASN A 39 -11.77 14.32 -6.86
C ASN A 39 -12.20 15.77 -7.16
N SER A 40 -12.63 16.54 -6.16
CA SER A 40 -12.99 17.95 -6.35
C SER A 40 -11.79 18.89 -6.49
N GLN A 41 -10.58 18.44 -6.15
CA GLN A 41 -9.37 19.26 -6.25
C GLN A 41 -8.79 19.21 -7.68
N SER A 42 -8.44 20.39 -8.21
CA SER A 42 -8.10 20.64 -9.62
C SER A 42 -6.87 19.91 -10.17
N ASP A 43 -6.01 19.39 -9.29
CA ASP A 43 -4.72 18.77 -9.67
C ASP A 43 -4.83 17.24 -9.77
N PHE A 44 -5.99 16.75 -10.23
CA PHE A 44 -6.25 15.32 -10.29
C PHE A 44 -5.45 14.66 -11.43
N THR A 45 -4.47 13.83 -11.08
CA THR A 45 -3.78 12.97 -12.05
C THR A 45 -4.53 11.64 -12.17
N PRO A 46 -4.82 11.14 -13.40
CA PRO A 46 -5.50 9.85 -13.55
C PRO A 46 -4.68 8.65 -13.09
N VAL A 47 -3.40 8.85 -12.73
CA VAL A 47 -2.49 7.79 -12.33
C VAL A 47 -2.14 7.93 -10.85
N ILE A 48 -2.43 6.90 -10.07
CA ILE A 48 -1.94 6.76 -8.70
C ILE A 48 -0.57 6.08 -8.75
N ASN A 49 0.45 6.79 -8.29
CA ASN A 49 1.82 6.30 -8.28
C ASN A 49 2.47 6.54 -6.90
N HIS A 50 3.77 6.31 -6.80
CA HIS A 50 4.53 6.46 -5.56
C HIS A 50 4.51 7.87 -4.94
N ALA A 51 4.18 8.93 -5.68
CA ALA A 51 4.04 10.28 -5.16
C ALA A 51 2.65 10.56 -4.57
N SER A 52 1.65 9.74 -4.91
CA SER A 52 0.25 9.94 -4.54
C SER A 52 -0.02 9.67 -3.06
N TRP A 53 -0.71 10.57 -2.39
CA TRP A 53 -1.14 10.42 -1.00
C TRP A 53 -2.66 10.46 -0.90
N SER A 54 -3.20 9.70 0.04
CA SER A 54 -4.58 9.87 0.46
C SER A 54 -4.79 11.19 1.20
N THR A 55 -6.01 11.70 1.17
CA THR A 55 -6.42 12.92 1.86
C THR A 55 -7.01 12.56 3.22
N GLU A 56 -6.53 13.22 4.28
CA GLU A 56 -6.99 12.94 5.65
C GLU A 56 -8.47 13.26 5.86
N SER A 57 -8.94 14.43 5.38
CA SER A 57 -10.35 14.83 5.49
C SER A 57 -11.26 13.80 4.82
N PHE A 58 -10.91 13.35 3.61
CA PHE A 58 -11.65 12.33 2.88
C PHE A 58 -11.70 11.00 3.67
N CYS A 59 -10.56 10.55 4.20
CA CYS A 59 -10.51 9.32 5.00
C CYS A 59 -11.39 9.42 6.26
N ILE A 60 -11.44 10.59 6.90
CA ILE A 60 -12.28 10.84 8.10
C ILE A 60 -13.76 10.85 7.72
N GLU A 61 -14.14 11.61 6.69
CA GLU A 61 -15.52 11.74 6.21
C GLU A 61 -16.11 10.37 5.84
N LYS A 62 -15.36 9.57 5.07
CA LYS A 62 -15.75 8.22 4.65
C LYS A 62 -15.51 7.15 5.71
N LYS A 63 -15.03 7.52 6.91
CA LYS A 63 -14.74 6.61 8.03
C LYS A 63 -13.77 5.48 7.64
N LEU A 64 -12.80 5.76 6.77
CA LEU A 64 -11.73 4.88 6.31
C LEU A 64 -10.57 4.87 7.32
N TRP A 65 -10.86 4.43 8.55
CA TRP A 65 -9.91 4.50 9.68
C TRP A 65 -8.61 3.74 9.46
N TYR A 66 -8.65 2.66 8.67
CA TYR A 66 -7.45 1.90 8.29
C TYR A 66 -6.52 2.73 7.40
N ALA A 67 -7.07 3.33 6.35
CA ALA A 67 -6.35 4.23 5.45
C ALA A 67 -5.74 5.41 6.22
N LEU A 68 -6.53 6.04 7.08
CA LEU A 68 -6.07 7.15 7.92
C LEU A 68 -4.91 6.71 8.82
N GLY A 69 -5.01 5.55 9.47
CA GLY A 69 -3.96 4.99 10.32
C GLY A 69 -2.67 4.73 9.56
N LYS A 70 -2.74 4.02 8.43
CA LYS A 70 -1.56 3.71 7.60
C LYS A 70 -0.90 4.95 7.04
N MET A 71 -1.68 5.90 6.54
CA MET A 71 -1.14 7.18 6.05
C MET A 71 -0.43 7.96 7.15
N ARG A 72 -1.06 8.12 8.33
CA ARG A 72 -0.44 8.88 9.42
C ARG A 72 0.79 8.19 9.97
N ALA A 73 0.76 6.86 10.09
CA ALA A 73 1.92 6.07 10.51
C ALA A 73 3.09 6.24 9.52
N GLU A 74 2.82 6.22 8.22
CA GLU A 74 3.84 6.46 7.20
C GLU A 74 4.40 7.88 7.28
N LYS A 75 3.57 8.91 7.44
CA LYS A 75 4.01 10.30 7.62
C LYS A 75 4.88 10.45 8.87
N ALA A 76 4.50 9.82 9.98
CA ALA A 76 5.27 9.84 11.21
C ALA A 76 6.65 9.15 11.04
N ALA A 77 6.69 8.03 10.32
CA ALA A 77 7.93 7.35 10.01
C ALA A 77 8.88 8.23 9.17
N TRP A 78 8.37 8.90 8.13
CA TRP A 78 9.14 9.86 7.34
C TRP A 78 9.64 11.05 8.17
N ARG A 79 8.79 11.60 9.05
CA ARG A 79 9.17 12.69 9.94
C ARG A 79 10.38 12.30 10.81
N ILE A 80 10.29 11.19 11.53
CA ILE A 80 11.37 10.72 12.42
C ILE A 80 12.62 10.34 11.61
N SER A 81 12.45 9.69 10.47
CA SER A 81 13.57 9.36 9.57
C SER A 81 14.37 10.60 9.17
N ASN A 82 13.67 11.67 8.78
CA ASN A 82 14.30 12.93 8.41
C ASN A 82 14.93 13.64 9.63
N GLU A 83 14.25 13.68 10.77
CA GLU A 83 14.75 14.29 12.02
C GLU A 83 15.99 13.56 12.57
N ARG A 84 16.07 12.25 12.40
CA ARG A 84 17.13 11.39 12.96
C ARG A 84 18.22 10.98 11.96
N GLY A 85 18.11 11.38 10.69
CA GLY A 85 19.06 11.02 9.64
C GLY A 85 19.07 9.52 9.28
N LEU A 86 17.96 8.82 9.51
CA LEU A 86 17.83 7.39 9.20
C LEU A 86 17.37 7.23 7.74
N LYS A 87 18.04 6.40 6.94
CA LYS A 87 17.63 6.19 5.54
C LYS A 87 16.35 5.34 5.49
N LEU A 88 15.24 5.93 5.08
CA LEU A 88 13.95 5.27 4.98
C LEU A 88 13.52 5.05 3.54
N THR A 89 12.82 3.96 3.31
CA THR A 89 12.02 3.72 2.10
C THR A 89 10.71 3.06 2.54
N THR A 90 9.61 3.38 1.87
CA THR A 90 8.30 2.80 2.19
C THR A 90 7.78 1.96 1.03
N ILE A 91 7.13 0.85 1.37
CA ILE A 91 6.41 0.01 0.41
C ILE A 91 4.93 0.10 0.78
N CYS A 92 4.11 0.43 -0.20
CA CYS A 92 2.66 0.58 -0.12
C CYS A 92 2.01 -0.62 -0.84
N PRO A 93 1.88 -1.77 -0.17
CA PRO A 93 1.26 -2.95 -0.77
C PRO A 93 -0.24 -2.75 -0.96
N ALA A 94 -0.78 -3.33 -2.02
CA ALA A 94 -2.21 -3.55 -2.18
C ALA A 94 -2.71 -4.63 -1.19
N LEU A 95 -3.89 -5.21 -1.43
CA LEU A 95 -4.39 -6.28 -0.57
C LEU A 95 -3.39 -7.44 -0.56
N ILE A 96 -2.81 -7.75 0.59
CA ILE A 96 -1.85 -8.85 0.71
C ILE A 96 -2.61 -10.17 0.68
N THR A 97 -2.37 -10.97 -0.35
CA THR A 97 -2.97 -12.28 -0.56
C THR A 97 -1.92 -13.39 -0.36
N GLY A 98 -2.39 -14.63 -0.35
CA GLY A 98 -1.59 -15.83 -0.10
C GLY A 98 -2.49 -16.94 0.44
N PRO A 99 -1.93 -18.13 0.72
CA PRO A 99 -2.70 -19.24 1.27
C PRO A 99 -3.40 -18.82 2.57
N GLU A 100 -4.73 -18.97 2.61
CA GLU A 100 -5.54 -18.67 3.79
C GLU A 100 -5.37 -17.23 4.33
N PHE A 101 -5.12 -16.24 3.46
CA PHE A 101 -4.77 -14.87 3.89
C PHE A 101 -5.81 -14.23 4.83
N CYS A 102 -7.10 -14.47 4.59
CA CYS A 102 -8.17 -14.00 5.46
C CYS A 102 -8.17 -14.65 6.84
N HIS A 103 -7.88 -15.95 6.93
CA HIS A 103 -7.79 -16.63 8.23
C HIS A 103 -6.53 -16.21 9.00
N ARG A 104 -5.44 -15.88 8.29
CA ARG A 104 -4.17 -15.45 8.90
C ARG A 104 -4.19 -14.01 9.39
N ASN A 105 -4.91 -13.11 8.71
CA ASN A 105 -4.97 -11.70 9.10
C ASN A 105 -6.37 -11.08 8.87
N PRO A 106 -7.42 -11.62 9.52
CA PRO A 106 -8.80 -11.23 9.22
C PRO A 106 -9.04 -9.75 9.48
N THR A 107 -8.51 -9.22 10.58
CA THR A 107 -8.77 -7.84 11.00
C THR A 107 -8.19 -6.82 10.01
N ALA A 108 -6.93 -6.98 9.58
CA ALA A 108 -6.33 -6.04 8.63
C ALA A 108 -6.98 -6.16 7.24
N THR A 109 -7.27 -7.39 6.79
CA THR A 109 -7.93 -7.64 5.52
C THR A 109 -9.32 -7.01 5.46
N ILE A 110 -10.17 -7.25 6.47
CA ILE A 110 -11.51 -6.65 6.54
C ILE A 110 -11.41 -5.12 6.64
N ALA A 111 -10.46 -4.59 7.43
CA ALA A 111 -10.29 -3.16 7.59
C ALA A 111 -9.82 -2.46 6.29
N TYR A 112 -8.95 -3.10 5.52
CA TYR A 112 -8.54 -2.66 4.18
C TYR A 112 -9.73 -2.63 3.22
N LEU A 113 -10.54 -3.70 3.22
CA LEU A 113 -11.66 -3.90 2.30
C LEU A 113 -12.92 -3.08 2.65
N LYS A 114 -12.89 -2.28 3.71
CA LYS A 114 -14.01 -1.38 4.05
C LYS A 114 -14.37 -0.41 2.92
N GLY A 115 -13.39 -0.03 2.09
CA GLY A 115 -13.58 0.79 0.89
C GLY A 115 -13.54 -0.01 -0.42
N ALA A 116 -13.66 -1.33 -0.39
CA ALA A 116 -13.43 -2.17 -1.56
C ALA A 116 -14.31 -1.79 -2.77
N GLN A 117 -15.60 -1.53 -2.56
CA GLN A 117 -16.51 -1.08 -3.62
C GLN A 117 -16.03 0.19 -4.33
N GLU A 118 -15.56 1.19 -3.58
CA GLU A 118 -15.09 2.44 -4.17
C GLU A 118 -13.76 2.22 -4.88
N MET A 119 -12.82 1.48 -4.27
CA MET A 119 -11.58 1.07 -4.94
C MET A 119 -11.85 0.30 -6.24
N TYR A 120 -12.80 -0.64 -6.24
CA TYR A 120 -13.16 -1.43 -7.42
C TYR A 120 -13.73 -0.53 -8.51
N SER A 121 -14.70 0.33 -8.16
CA SER A 121 -15.30 1.27 -9.12
C SER A 121 -14.31 2.25 -9.74
N GLN A 122 -13.21 2.54 -9.05
CA GLN A 122 -12.16 3.45 -9.49
C GLN A 122 -10.99 2.75 -10.21
N GLY A 123 -10.97 1.41 -10.25
CA GLY A 123 -9.86 0.63 -10.80
C GLY A 123 -8.63 0.53 -9.89
N PHE A 124 -8.79 0.80 -8.58
CA PHE A 124 -7.73 0.76 -7.58
C PHE A 124 -7.73 -0.49 -6.71
N LEU A 125 -8.76 -1.34 -6.81
CA LEU A 125 -8.78 -2.58 -6.04
C LEU A 125 -7.75 -3.53 -6.64
N ALA A 126 -6.66 -3.76 -5.92
CA ALA A 126 -5.57 -4.62 -6.33
C ALA A 126 -5.11 -5.53 -5.20
N SER A 127 -4.33 -6.54 -5.55
CA SER A 127 -3.72 -7.49 -4.64
C SER A 127 -2.23 -7.66 -4.91
N VAL A 128 -1.54 -8.25 -3.93
CA VAL A 128 -0.15 -8.70 -4.02
C VAL A 128 0.02 -10.00 -3.27
N ASP A 129 0.55 -11.04 -3.93
CA ASP A 129 0.95 -12.25 -3.22
C ASP A 129 2.06 -11.95 -2.20
N VAL A 130 1.92 -12.50 -1.00
CA VAL A 130 2.85 -12.28 0.12
C VAL A 130 4.30 -12.63 -0.23
N THR A 131 4.53 -13.61 -1.10
CA THR A 131 5.86 -14.01 -1.55
C THR A 131 6.48 -12.93 -2.43
N LYS A 132 5.71 -12.41 -3.40
CA LYS A 132 6.15 -11.29 -4.24
C LYS A 132 6.35 -10.01 -3.43
N LEU A 133 5.52 -9.78 -2.42
CA LEU A 133 5.70 -8.65 -1.51
C LEU A 133 7.01 -8.80 -0.70
N ALA A 134 7.36 -10.00 -0.26
CA ALA A 134 8.63 -10.26 0.42
C ALA A 134 9.83 -10.05 -0.52
N GLU A 135 9.74 -10.50 -1.77
CA GLU A 135 10.74 -10.24 -2.81
C GLU A 135 10.91 -8.74 -3.08
N ALA A 136 9.81 -7.99 -3.13
CA ALA A 136 9.84 -6.53 -3.27
C ALA A 136 10.56 -5.87 -2.08
N HIS A 137 10.27 -6.27 -0.84
CA HIS A 137 10.98 -5.76 0.34
C HIS A 137 12.48 -6.05 0.27
N ALA A 138 12.87 -7.28 -0.06
CA ALA A 138 14.27 -7.67 -0.17
C ALA A 138 14.99 -6.89 -1.27
N SER A 139 14.36 -6.74 -2.44
CA SER A 139 14.94 -6.02 -3.58
C SER A 139 15.11 -4.53 -3.28
N VAL A 140 14.10 -3.90 -2.70
CA VAL A 140 14.15 -2.50 -2.26
C VAL A 140 15.25 -2.32 -1.22
N PHE A 141 15.31 -3.15 -0.17
CA PHE A 141 16.32 -3.06 0.89
C PHE A 141 17.75 -3.16 0.34
N LYS A 142 18.00 -4.10 -0.58
CA LYS A 142 19.31 -4.25 -1.26
C LYS A 142 19.67 -3.01 -2.09
N ALA A 143 18.70 -2.43 -2.79
CA ALA A 143 18.91 -1.26 -3.64
C ALA A 143 18.99 0.07 -2.86
N MET A 144 18.67 0.09 -1.56
CA MET A 144 18.60 1.33 -0.76
C MET A 144 19.89 2.13 -0.74
N ASN A 145 21.08 1.53 -0.85
CA ASN A 145 22.32 2.30 -0.77
C ASN A 145 22.47 3.30 -1.91
N ASN A 146 22.03 2.94 -3.12
CA ASN A 146 22.38 3.67 -4.34
C ASN A 146 21.16 4.16 -5.13
N GLU A 147 20.06 3.42 -5.11
CA GLU A 147 18.95 3.63 -6.06
C GLU A 147 17.60 3.76 -5.36
N ALA A 148 17.32 2.88 -4.40
CA ALA A 148 16.01 2.86 -3.78
C ALA A 148 15.83 3.98 -2.74
N SER A 149 14.78 4.76 -2.94
CA SER A 149 14.45 5.92 -2.11
C SER A 149 12.96 6.27 -2.22
N GLY A 150 12.44 6.97 -1.21
CA GLY A 150 11.05 7.41 -1.21
C GLY A 150 10.07 6.25 -1.04
N ARG A 151 8.96 6.30 -1.78
CA ARG A 151 7.85 5.35 -1.66
C ARG A 151 7.77 4.44 -2.89
N TYR A 152 7.15 3.27 -2.73
CA TYR A 152 6.92 2.29 -3.79
C TYR A 152 5.52 1.70 -3.66
N ILE A 153 4.72 1.71 -4.73
CA ILE A 153 3.47 0.96 -4.79
C ILE A 153 3.78 -0.48 -5.17
N CYS A 154 3.16 -1.45 -4.47
CA CYS A 154 3.37 -2.87 -4.71
C CYS A 154 2.04 -3.60 -4.90
N PHE A 155 1.78 -4.03 -6.13
CA PHE A 155 0.68 -4.90 -6.52
C PHE A 155 1.14 -5.79 -7.68
N ASP A 156 0.52 -6.95 -7.84
CA ASP A 156 0.77 -7.86 -8.97
C ASP A 156 -0.50 -8.19 -9.76
N HIS A 157 -1.68 -7.86 -9.23
CA HIS A 157 -2.94 -8.12 -9.89
C HIS A 157 -3.98 -7.05 -9.50
N VAL A 158 -4.55 -6.38 -10.49
CA VAL A 158 -5.71 -5.48 -10.32
C VAL A 158 -6.98 -6.32 -10.49
N ILE A 159 -7.93 -6.14 -9.58
CA ILE A 159 -9.22 -6.82 -9.57
C ILE A 159 -10.20 -5.93 -10.32
N ASP A 160 -10.40 -6.21 -11.61
CA ASP A 160 -11.20 -5.38 -12.51
C ASP A 160 -12.40 -6.10 -13.13
N THR A 161 -12.49 -7.43 -12.95
CA THR A 161 -13.64 -8.20 -13.41
C THR A 161 -14.60 -8.56 -12.28
N HIS A 162 -15.89 -8.71 -12.64
CA HIS A 162 -16.92 -9.15 -11.69
C HIS A 162 -16.59 -10.54 -11.11
N SER A 163 -16.04 -11.44 -11.93
CA SER A 163 -15.64 -12.79 -11.52
C SER A 163 -14.55 -12.76 -10.44
N GLU A 164 -13.55 -11.90 -10.60
CA GLU A 164 -12.48 -11.74 -9.61
C GLU A 164 -12.99 -11.09 -8.32
N ALA A 165 -13.88 -10.10 -8.42
CA ALA A 165 -14.53 -9.50 -7.27
C ALA A 165 -15.40 -10.51 -6.49
N GLU A 166 -16.16 -11.35 -7.19
CA GLU A 166 -16.95 -12.44 -6.59
C GLU A 166 -16.05 -13.49 -5.94
N LYS A 167 -14.94 -13.85 -6.59
CA LYS A 167 -13.95 -14.75 -6.02
C LYS A 167 -13.35 -14.18 -4.73
N LEU A 168 -12.92 -12.91 -4.74
CA LEU A 168 -12.42 -12.24 -3.55
C LEU A 168 -13.48 -12.25 -2.43
N ALA A 169 -14.72 -11.91 -2.76
CA ALA A 169 -15.83 -11.91 -1.80
C ALA A 169 -16.05 -13.29 -1.16
N LYS A 170 -15.96 -14.35 -1.97
CA LYS A 170 -16.04 -15.74 -1.50
C LYS A 170 -14.86 -16.11 -0.60
N ASP A 171 -13.64 -15.78 -1.00
CA ASP A 171 -12.42 -16.09 -0.26
C ASP A 171 -12.39 -15.42 1.13
N ILE A 172 -13.03 -14.25 1.26
CA ILE A 172 -13.09 -13.49 2.51
C ILE A 172 -14.38 -13.72 3.32
N GLY A 173 -15.34 -14.50 2.79
CA GLY A 173 -16.64 -14.74 3.42
C GLY A 173 -17.54 -13.50 3.51
N MET A 174 -17.51 -12.61 2.52
CA MET A 174 -18.35 -11.40 2.46
C MET A 174 -19.30 -11.41 1.25
N PRO A 175 -20.44 -10.70 1.32
CA PRO A 175 -21.29 -10.48 0.16
C PRO A 175 -20.54 -9.74 -0.95
N LYS A 176 -20.73 -10.16 -2.21
CA LYS A 176 -20.04 -9.56 -3.37
C LYS A 176 -20.37 -8.10 -3.57
N GLU A 177 -21.54 -7.66 -3.14
CA GLU A 177 -22.03 -6.29 -3.23
C GLU A 177 -21.14 -5.34 -2.42
N LYS A 178 -20.47 -5.84 -1.36
CA LYS A 178 -19.49 -5.06 -0.60
C LYS A 178 -18.16 -4.86 -1.34
N ILE A 179 -17.90 -5.63 -2.40
CA ILE A 179 -16.69 -5.56 -3.21
C ILE A 179 -16.93 -4.85 -4.53
N CYS A 180 -17.98 -5.19 -5.28
CA CYS A 180 -18.23 -4.63 -6.62
C CYS A 180 -19.55 -3.84 -6.75
N GLY A 181 -20.36 -3.76 -5.69
CA GLY A 181 -21.71 -3.17 -5.77
C GLY A 181 -22.66 -3.96 -6.68
N ASP A 182 -23.81 -3.35 -6.99
CA ASP A 182 -24.80 -3.91 -7.89
C ASP A 182 -24.39 -3.72 -9.36
N ALA A 183 -24.50 -4.79 -10.16
CA ALA A 183 -24.05 -4.84 -11.56
C ALA A 183 -24.67 -3.76 -12.47
N SER A 184 -25.76 -3.10 -12.05
CA SER A 184 -26.46 -2.07 -12.82
C SER A 184 -25.63 -0.81 -13.09
N ASN A 185 -24.52 -0.59 -12.38
CA ASN A 185 -23.68 0.60 -12.53
C ASN A 185 -22.38 0.38 -13.33
N ASN A 186 -22.15 -0.81 -13.91
CA ASN A 186 -20.88 -1.16 -14.55
C ASN A 186 -20.69 -0.59 -15.98
N SER A 187 -21.47 0.41 -16.39
CA SER A 187 -21.26 1.07 -17.69
C SER A 187 -20.03 1.97 -17.62
N SER A 188 -18.88 1.34 -17.92
CA SER A 188 -17.56 1.93 -18.19
C SER A 188 -16.96 2.75 -17.05
N ILE A 189 -15.72 3.21 -17.24
CA ILE A 189 -14.99 4.16 -16.40
C ILE A 189 -13.94 3.50 -15.47
N HIS A 190 -12.97 2.80 -16.05
CA HIS A 190 -11.60 2.88 -15.53
C HIS A 190 -11.13 4.33 -15.71
N ARG A 191 -11.51 5.21 -14.78
CA ARG A 191 -11.10 6.62 -14.80
C ARG A 191 -9.62 6.75 -14.46
N PHE A 192 -9.07 5.76 -13.77
CA PHE A 192 -7.78 5.85 -13.13
C PHE A 192 -6.95 4.57 -13.26
N GLU A 193 -5.63 4.72 -13.11
CA GLU A 193 -4.63 3.68 -13.27
C GLU A 193 -3.73 3.63 -12.03
N LEU A 194 -3.39 2.41 -11.57
CA LEU A 194 -2.32 2.22 -10.59
C LEU A 194 -0.98 2.00 -11.30
N SER A 195 0.07 2.71 -10.87
CA SER A 195 1.42 2.51 -11.39
C SER A 195 2.38 2.03 -10.30
N ASN A 196 2.92 0.82 -10.51
CA ASN A 196 4.04 0.25 -9.75
C ASN A 196 5.37 0.32 -10.53
N GLU A 197 5.45 1.12 -11.60
CA GLU A 197 6.59 1.13 -12.53
C GLU A 197 7.94 1.35 -11.81
N LYS A 198 7.95 2.25 -10.83
CA LYS A 198 9.13 2.55 -10.02
C LYS A 198 9.64 1.31 -9.27
N LEU A 199 8.75 0.46 -8.76
CA LEU A 199 9.11 -0.80 -8.10
C LEU A 199 9.58 -1.84 -9.12
N CYS A 200 8.88 -1.96 -10.25
CA CYS A 200 9.26 -2.87 -11.32
C CYS A 200 10.69 -2.61 -11.82
N ARG A 201 11.11 -1.34 -11.92
CA ARG A 201 12.49 -0.97 -12.29
C ARG A 201 13.55 -1.44 -11.29
N ILE A 202 13.20 -1.62 -10.02
CA ILE A 202 14.10 -2.18 -8.99
C ILE A 202 14.11 -3.70 -9.06
N MET A 203 12.95 -4.33 -9.25
CA MET A 203 12.81 -5.79 -9.23
C MET A 203 13.27 -6.49 -10.52
N SER A 204 13.21 -5.82 -11.68
CA SER A 204 13.60 -6.41 -12.97
C SER A 204 15.11 -6.40 -13.23
N ARG A 205 15.91 -5.77 -12.35
CA ARG A 205 17.35 -5.65 -12.56
C ARG A 205 18.08 -6.93 -12.17
N PRO A 206 19.10 -7.36 -12.93
CA PRO A 206 19.95 -8.47 -12.53
C PRO A 206 20.53 -8.17 -11.16
N LEU A 207 20.38 -9.11 -10.21
CA LEU A 207 21.09 -9.08 -8.95
C LEU A 207 22.59 -9.04 -9.28
N ARG A 208 23.22 -7.87 -9.21
CA ARG A 208 24.67 -7.78 -9.30
C ARG A 208 25.21 -8.51 -8.08
N CYS A 209 25.67 -9.74 -8.27
CA CYS A 209 26.46 -10.46 -7.29
C CYS A 209 27.72 -9.64 -7.06
N TYR A 210 27.75 -8.85 -5.99
CA TYR A 210 28.99 -8.34 -5.47
C TYR A 210 29.69 -9.52 -4.79
N SER A 211 30.61 -10.15 -5.51
CA SER A 211 31.67 -10.96 -4.90
C SER A 211 32.59 -9.99 -4.17
N GLU A 212 32.37 -9.82 -2.88
CA GLU A 212 33.37 -9.21 -2.00
C GLU A 212 34.51 -10.23 -1.85
N TYR A 213 35.71 -9.76 -2.20
CA TYR A 213 36.99 -10.47 -2.09
C TYR A 213 37.41 -10.62 -0.62
#